data_AF-A0A5C8NG61-F1
#
_entry.id   AF-A0A5C8NG61-F1
#
_cell.length_a   1.000
_cell.length_b   1.000
_cell.length_c   1.000
_cell.angle_alpha   90.00
_cell.angle_beta   90.00
_cell.angle_gamma   90.00
#
_symmetry.space_group_name_H-M   'P 1'
#
loop_
_entity.id
_entity.type
_entity.pdbx_description
1 polymer ?
#
loop_
_entity_poly.entity_id
_entity_poly.type
_entity_poly.pdbx_seq_one_letter_code
_entity_poly.pdbx_strand_id
1 'polypeptide(L)'
;MKKVLIFIFTMIICTVLVACTGDSEEVSNEDAVDNKENQSEKNNDGQAAIPEDIIIDAEADPIELKDQMGLEIGDTGYTVTQGDYNELAITLNGVEMVRDIGKETESDDALYLIGDFTFKNLSDGYLTIEKPDAARGSDEEAIENDELGNNGDLLGIGDWFVDENNEIPLEENPTNSMSLEKGEVIDQKISIIMRDRADEYMIVFGFFDGNNKDYRNKVTWTFDADKVVEK
;
A
#
# COMPACT_ATOMS: atom_id res chain seq x y z
N MET A 1 -36.35 -43.05 25.32
CA MET A 1 -37.58 -42.51 24.70
C MET A 1 -37.23 -41.24 23.97
N LYS A 2 -37.49 -41.19 22.64
CA LYS A 2 -37.84 -40.02 21.80
C LYS A 2 -36.87 -38.79 21.89
N LYS A 3 -36.24 -38.26 20.83
CA LYS A 3 -36.67 -38.10 19.43
C LYS A 3 -35.47 -37.98 18.49
N VAL A 4 -35.69 -38.51 17.29
CA VAL A 4 -34.95 -38.32 16.04
C VAL A 4 -35.18 -36.89 15.51
N LEU A 5 -34.16 -36.26 14.91
CA LEU A 5 -34.36 -35.38 13.76
C LEU A 5 -33.08 -35.29 12.91
N ILE A 6 -33.16 -35.99 11.78
CA ILE A 6 -32.32 -35.91 10.58
C ILE A 6 -32.72 -34.64 9.83
N PHE A 7 -31.78 -33.85 9.31
CA PHE A 7 -31.97 -33.16 8.04
C PHE A 7 -30.63 -32.95 7.32
N ILE A 8 -30.49 -33.70 6.23
CA ILE A 8 -29.46 -33.61 5.19
C ILE A 8 -29.89 -32.49 4.24
N PHE A 9 -29.00 -31.58 3.89
CA PHE A 9 -29.15 -30.78 2.68
C PHE A 9 -27.79 -30.61 1.99
N THR A 10 -27.51 -31.56 1.11
CA THR A 10 -26.50 -31.47 0.07
C THR A 10 -27.08 -30.62 -1.06
N MET A 11 -26.42 -29.53 -1.47
CA MET A 11 -26.78 -28.87 -2.73
C MET A 11 -25.53 -28.68 -3.60
N ILE A 12 -25.48 -29.53 -4.62
CA ILE A 12 -24.62 -29.48 -5.80
C ILE A 12 -25.18 -28.39 -6.71
N ILE A 13 -24.33 -27.46 -7.16
CA ILE A 13 -24.61 -26.62 -8.33
C ILE A 13 -23.45 -26.80 -9.31
N CYS A 14 -23.71 -27.64 -10.32
CA CYS A 14 -23.02 -27.64 -11.60
C CYS A 14 -23.98 -27.00 -12.61
N THR A 15 -23.54 -25.98 -13.34
CA THR A 15 -23.92 -25.66 -14.74
C THR A 15 -23.03 -24.53 -15.25
N VAL A 16 -22.60 -24.39 -16.51
CA VAL A 16 -22.61 -25.15 -17.77
C VAL A 16 -21.62 -24.38 -18.67
N LEU A 17 -20.82 -25.10 -19.45
CA LEU A 17 -20.00 -24.58 -20.56
C LEU A 17 -20.89 -23.99 -21.66
N VAL A 18 -20.55 -22.80 -22.16
CA VAL A 18 -20.96 -22.35 -23.51
C VAL A 18 -19.69 -22.05 -24.30
N ALA A 19 -19.35 -22.98 -25.18
CA ALA A 19 -18.48 -22.75 -26.32
C ALA A 19 -19.39 -22.40 -27.52
N CYS A 20 -19.12 -21.29 -28.18
CA CYS A 20 -19.58 -21.02 -29.54
C CYS A 20 -18.36 -20.59 -30.37
N THR A 21 -17.86 -21.56 -31.13
CA THR A 21 -17.11 -21.38 -32.36
C THR A 21 -17.97 -20.73 -33.44
N GLY A 22 -17.40 -19.84 -34.24
CA GLY A 22 -18.02 -19.31 -35.45
C GLY A 22 -17.00 -18.55 -36.30
N ASP A 23 -16.28 -19.28 -37.16
CA ASP A 23 -15.49 -18.73 -38.25
C ASP A 23 -16.38 -18.04 -39.28
N SER A 24 -15.94 -16.88 -39.78
CA SER A 24 -16.18 -16.46 -41.17
C SER A 24 -15.12 -15.43 -41.57
N GLU A 25 -14.26 -15.83 -42.52
CA GLU A 25 -13.41 -14.95 -43.32
C GLU A 25 -14.28 -14.10 -44.26
N GLU A 26 -13.94 -12.83 -44.46
CA GLU A 26 -13.67 -12.28 -45.80
C GLU A 26 -13.09 -10.86 -45.74
N VAL A 27 -12.14 -10.63 -46.64
CA VAL A 27 -11.31 -9.43 -46.84
C VAL A 27 -12.04 -8.41 -47.72
N SER A 28 -11.91 -7.11 -47.43
CA SER A 28 -11.81 -6.08 -48.48
C SER A 28 -11.11 -4.82 -47.98
N ASN A 29 -10.34 -4.24 -48.91
CA ASN A 29 -9.38 -3.14 -48.80
C ASN A 29 -10.01 -1.75 -48.78
N GLU A 30 -9.16 -0.76 -48.47
CA GLU A 30 -9.27 0.70 -48.71
C GLU A 30 -10.22 1.42 -47.72
N ASP A 31 -9.83 2.45 -46.97
CA ASP A 31 -8.97 3.59 -47.30
C ASP A 31 -8.13 4.10 -46.12
N ALA A 32 -6.95 4.62 -46.45
CA ALA A 32 -6.15 5.47 -45.59
C ALA A 32 -6.87 6.79 -45.32
N VAL A 33 -7.18 7.07 -44.04
CA VAL A 33 -7.51 8.41 -43.57
C VAL A 33 -6.49 8.81 -42.53
N ASP A 34 -5.51 9.57 -43.03
CA ASP A 34 -4.58 10.38 -42.28
C ASP A 34 -5.38 11.43 -41.50
N ASN A 35 -5.41 11.29 -40.17
CA ASN A 35 -5.96 12.29 -39.27
C ASN A 35 -5.06 12.40 -38.03
N LYS A 36 -3.81 12.83 -38.27
CA LYS A 36 -2.96 13.37 -37.21
C LYS A 36 -3.37 14.80 -36.89
N GLU A 37 -4.44 14.93 -36.13
CA GLU A 37 -4.67 16.08 -35.25
C GLU A 37 -5.24 15.54 -33.93
N ASN A 38 -4.32 15.24 -33.02
CA ASN A 38 -4.60 15.27 -31.58
C ASN A 38 -3.27 15.57 -30.89
N GLN A 39 -2.82 16.82 -31.04
CA GLN A 39 -2.08 17.45 -29.96
C GLN A 39 -3.07 17.65 -28.82
N SER A 40 -3.26 16.60 -28.03
CA SER A 40 -3.71 16.74 -26.65
C SER A 40 -2.56 17.43 -25.93
N GLU A 41 -2.61 18.76 -25.90
CA GLU A 41 -1.96 19.54 -24.84
C GLU A 41 -2.55 19.01 -23.52
N LYS A 42 -1.84 18.07 -22.89
CA LYS A 42 -2.07 17.74 -21.49
C LYS A 42 -1.71 19.00 -20.70
N ASN A 43 -2.76 19.72 -20.30
CA ASN A 43 -2.69 20.86 -19.39
C ASN A 43 -1.92 20.43 -18.13
N ASN A 44 -0.66 20.87 -18.04
CA ASN A 44 0.11 20.86 -16.82
C ASN A 44 -0.47 21.92 -15.89
N ASP A 45 -1.41 21.52 -15.04
CA ASP A 45 -1.92 22.34 -13.95
C ASP A 45 -1.67 21.61 -12.62
N GLY A 46 -0.55 21.96 -11.97
CA GLY A 46 -0.38 21.90 -10.51
C GLY A 46 -0.28 20.55 -9.78
N GLN A 47 -0.45 19.39 -10.42
CA GLN A 47 -0.25 18.08 -9.78
C GLN A 47 1.27 17.78 -9.73
N ALA A 48 1.80 17.38 -8.57
CA ALA A 48 3.19 16.91 -8.52
C ALA A 48 3.24 15.60 -9.30
N ALA A 49 3.76 15.63 -10.52
CA ALA A 49 3.86 14.44 -11.34
C ALA A 49 4.89 13.47 -10.73
N ILE A 50 4.62 12.17 -10.83
CA ILE A 50 5.58 11.11 -10.51
C ILE A 50 6.88 11.40 -11.30
N PRO A 51 8.07 11.34 -10.67
CA PRO A 51 9.34 11.57 -11.35
C PRO A 51 9.56 10.61 -12.53
N GLU A 52 10.02 11.14 -13.67
CA GLU A 52 10.20 10.37 -14.91
C GLU A 52 11.20 9.22 -14.78
N ASP A 53 12.17 9.33 -13.87
CA ASP A 53 13.24 8.36 -13.68
C ASP A 53 12.81 7.09 -12.93
N ILE A 54 11.67 7.13 -12.22
CA ILE A 54 11.09 5.95 -11.55
C ILE A 54 10.00 5.27 -12.36
N ILE A 55 9.56 5.87 -13.47
CA ILE A 55 8.56 5.28 -14.37
C ILE A 55 9.24 4.23 -15.27
N ILE A 56 8.71 3.02 -15.29
CA ILE A 56 9.10 1.94 -16.21
C ILE A 56 8.31 2.07 -17.51
N ASP A 57 6.98 2.20 -17.40
CA ASP A 57 6.07 2.37 -18.53
C ASP A 57 4.94 3.34 -18.15
N ALA A 58 4.96 4.54 -18.74
CA ALA A 58 3.95 5.59 -18.54
C ALA A 58 2.63 5.30 -19.26
N GLU A 59 2.64 4.42 -20.27
CA GLU A 59 1.48 4.09 -21.10
C GLU A 59 0.81 2.78 -20.65
N ALA A 60 1.40 2.07 -19.68
CA ALA A 60 0.75 0.96 -19.00
C ALA A 60 -0.48 1.45 -18.22
N ASP A 61 -1.49 0.58 -18.09
CA ASP A 61 -2.71 0.85 -17.32
C ASP A 61 -2.87 -0.20 -16.20
N PRO A 62 -2.58 0.17 -14.94
CA PRO A 62 -1.96 1.42 -14.48
C PRO A 62 -0.50 1.58 -14.87
N ILE A 63 0.00 2.80 -14.67
CA ILE A 63 1.41 3.15 -14.80
C ILE A 63 2.31 2.17 -14.05
N GLU A 64 3.42 1.76 -14.68
CA GLU A 64 4.39 0.85 -14.08
C GLU A 64 5.56 1.66 -13.49
N LEU A 65 5.83 1.45 -12.19
CA LEU A 65 6.88 2.14 -11.43
C LEU A 65 7.95 1.14 -10.97
N LYS A 66 9.18 1.63 -10.79
CA LYS A 66 10.26 0.88 -10.14
C LYS A 66 9.99 0.72 -8.66
N ASP A 67 10.46 -0.40 -8.11
CA ASP A 67 10.68 -0.53 -6.67
C ASP A 67 11.68 0.54 -6.22
N GLN A 68 11.36 1.21 -5.11
CA GLN A 68 12.13 2.29 -4.51
C GLN A 68 12.60 1.83 -3.13
N MET A 69 13.76 1.18 -3.11
CA MET A 69 14.34 0.60 -1.91
C MET A 69 15.28 1.61 -1.23
N GLY A 70 15.29 1.62 0.11
CA GLY A 70 16.32 2.30 0.90
C GLY A 70 16.27 3.83 0.86
N LEU A 71 15.08 4.42 0.75
CA LEU A 71 14.90 5.87 0.85
C LEU A 71 15.31 6.39 2.23
N GLU A 72 15.80 7.63 2.30
CA GLU A 72 16.14 8.27 3.57
C GLU A 72 14.91 8.98 4.17
N ILE A 73 14.89 9.18 5.49
CA ILE A 73 13.88 10.03 6.14
C ILE A 73 13.89 11.42 5.51
N GLY A 74 12.73 11.88 5.05
CA GLY A 74 12.52 13.12 4.30
C GLY A 74 12.37 12.92 2.79
N ASP A 75 12.76 11.76 2.25
CA ASP A 75 12.56 11.43 0.84
C ASP A 75 11.10 11.01 0.56
N THR A 76 10.62 11.38 -0.63
CA THR A 76 9.30 11.00 -1.13
C THR A 76 9.41 9.77 -2.04
N GLY A 77 8.70 8.71 -1.70
CA GLY A 77 8.49 7.56 -2.56
C GLY A 77 7.10 7.57 -3.22
N TYR A 78 6.95 6.82 -4.31
CA TYR A 78 5.74 6.81 -5.14
C TYR A 78 5.23 5.40 -5.37
N THR A 79 3.93 5.21 -5.28
CA THR A 79 3.31 3.89 -5.47
C THR A 79 1.95 3.97 -6.16
N VAL A 80 1.43 2.82 -6.59
CA VAL A 80 0.11 2.68 -7.21
C VAL A 80 -0.69 1.59 -6.52
N THR A 81 -1.95 1.87 -6.18
CA THR A 81 -2.83 0.87 -5.57
C THR A 81 -3.15 -0.27 -6.55
N GLN A 82 -3.24 -1.50 -6.06
CA GLN A 82 -3.52 -2.69 -6.88
C GLN A 82 -4.98 -2.76 -7.33
N GLY A 83 -5.92 -2.37 -6.48
CA GLY A 83 -7.36 -2.50 -6.75
C GLY A 83 -7.89 -1.43 -7.69
N ASP A 84 -7.56 -0.17 -7.40
CA ASP A 84 -8.17 1.00 -8.03
C ASP A 84 -7.18 1.82 -8.86
N TYR A 85 -5.92 1.37 -8.99
CA TYR A 85 -4.93 1.96 -9.88
C TYR A 85 -4.60 3.42 -9.57
N ASN A 86 -4.77 3.81 -8.30
CA ASN A 86 -4.57 5.18 -7.84
C ASN A 86 -3.11 5.42 -7.46
N GLU A 87 -2.54 6.49 -8.00
CA GLU A 87 -1.20 6.94 -7.68
C GLU A 87 -1.11 7.70 -6.36
N LEU A 88 -0.07 7.41 -5.58
CA LEU A 88 0.17 7.95 -4.25
C LEU A 88 1.64 8.35 -4.11
N ALA A 89 1.89 9.55 -3.58
CA ALA A 89 3.19 9.94 -3.06
C ALA A 89 3.18 9.88 -1.53
N ILE A 90 4.26 9.35 -0.97
CA ILE A 90 4.44 9.10 0.47
C ILE A 90 5.80 9.67 0.87
N THR A 91 5.86 10.45 1.94
CA THR A 91 7.12 10.94 2.52
C THR A 91 7.17 10.51 3.98
N LEU A 92 8.25 9.85 4.41
CA LEU A 92 8.49 9.58 5.82
C LEU A 92 9.22 10.77 6.44
N ASN A 93 8.55 11.56 7.27
CA ASN A 93 9.09 12.77 7.89
C ASN A 93 9.91 12.49 9.13
N GLY A 94 9.61 11.39 9.83
CA GLY A 94 10.28 11.05 11.08
C GLY A 94 9.76 9.75 11.67
N VAL A 95 10.49 9.25 12.67
CA VAL A 95 10.18 8.01 13.37
C VAL A 95 10.41 8.15 14.87
N GLU A 96 9.55 7.51 15.64
CA GLU A 96 9.68 7.44 17.09
C GLU A 96 9.25 6.07 17.63
N MET A 97 9.81 5.66 18.77
CA MET A 97 9.44 4.45 19.48
C MET A 97 8.69 4.80 20.76
N VAL A 98 7.53 4.18 20.96
CA VAL A 98 6.68 4.34 22.13
C VAL A 98 6.24 3.00 22.68
N ARG A 99 5.78 2.98 23.94
CA ARG A 99 5.25 1.78 24.60
C ARG A 99 3.74 1.77 24.75
N ASP A 100 3.11 2.92 24.56
CA ASP A 100 1.68 3.11 24.70
C ASP A 100 1.17 4.00 23.57
N ILE A 101 0.01 3.63 23.04
CA ILE A 101 -0.73 4.37 22.01
C ILE A 101 -2.17 4.66 22.44
N GLY A 102 -2.44 4.69 23.75
CA GLY A 102 -3.78 4.93 24.30
C GLY A 102 -4.73 3.73 24.16
N LYS A 103 -4.19 2.54 23.92
CA LYS A 103 -4.95 1.27 23.86
C LYS A 103 -4.72 0.51 25.15
N GLU A 104 -5.75 -0.11 25.71
CA GLU A 104 -5.54 -1.16 26.71
C GLU A 104 -4.80 -2.32 26.03
N THR A 105 -3.48 -2.35 26.17
CA THR A 105 -2.65 -3.44 25.64
C THR A 105 -2.75 -4.64 26.59
N GLU A 106 -2.85 -5.85 26.03
CA GLU A 106 -2.83 -7.08 26.85
C GLU A 106 -1.41 -7.41 27.37
N SER A 107 -0.39 -6.68 26.93
CA SER A 107 1.02 -6.90 27.26
C SER A 107 1.69 -5.59 27.68
N ASP A 108 2.24 -5.59 28.90
CA ASP A 108 3.08 -4.50 29.45
C ASP A 108 4.37 -4.27 28.62
N ASP A 109 4.71 -5.23 27.75
CA ASP A 109 5.92 -5.21 26.91
C ASP A 109 5.65 -4.78 25.47
N ALA A 110 4.47 -4.23 25.16
CA ALA A 110 4.18 -3.70 23.83
C ALA A 110 5.19 -2.61 23.43
N LEU A 111 5.64 -2.67 22.17
CA LEU A 111 6.56 -1.72 21.57
C LEU A 111 6.00 -1.31 20.22
N TYR A 112 5.94 -0.01 19.98
CA TYR A 112 5.39 0.56 18.75
C TYR A 112 6.42 1.46 18.10
N LEU A 113 6.67 1.24 16.81
CA LEU A 113 7.36 2.18 15.94
C LEU A 113 6.29 3.06 15.30
N ILE A 114 6.38 4.36 15.51
CA ILE A 114 5.50 5.35 14.89
C ILE A 114 6.25 5.98 13.72
N GLY A 115 5.69 5.88 12.52
CA GLY A 115 6.13 6.67 11.37
C GLY A 115 5.24 7.90 11.22
N ASP A 116 5.86 9.06 11.06
CA ASP A 116 5.21 10.32 10.68
C ASP A 116 5.29 10.48 9.17
N PHE A 117 4.15 10.47 8.48
CA PHE A 117 4.09 10.47 7.02
C PHE A 117 3.34 11.68 6.48
N THR A 118 3.81 12.19 5.34
CA THR A 118 3.00 13.02 4.46
C THR A 118 2.52 12.18 3.28
N PHE A 119 1.20 12.12 3.07
CA PHE A 119 0.59 11.47 1.93
C PHE A 119 0.02 12.49 0.96
N LYS A 120 0.18 12.24 -0.34
CA LYS A 120 -0.46 13.03 -1.39
C LYS A 120 -1.11 12.14 -2.42
N ASN A 121 -2.43 12.30 -2.59
CA ASN A 121 -3.16 11.63 -3.65
C ASN A 121 -2.82 12.28 -5.01
N LEU A 122 -2.21 11.51 -5.89
CA LEU A 122 -1.83 11.94 -7.22
C LEU A 122 -2.86 11.53 -8.29
N SER A 123 -3.82 10.67 -7.95
CA SER A 123 -4.82 10.19 -8.86
C SER A 123 -5.98 11.18 -9.06
N ASP A 124 -6.86 10.84 -9.99
CA ASP A 124 -8.09 11.59 -10.25
C ASP A 124 -9.27 11.19 -9.34
N GLY A 125 -9.09 10.16 -8.51
CA GLY A 125 -10.13 9.55 -7.67
C GLY A 125 -9.87 9.71 -6.17
N TYR A 126 -10.69 9.03 -5.36
CA TYR A 126 -10.37 8.82 -3.95
C TYR A 126 -9.47 7.59 -3.81
N LEU A 127 -8.60 7.57 -2.80
CA LEU A 127 -7.79 6.40 -2.48
C LEU A 127 -7.83 6.13 -0.97
N THR A 128 -7.63 4.88 -0.58
CA THR A 128 -7.45 4.48 0.83
C THR A 128 -5.97 4.24 1.09
N ILE A 129 -5.48 4.70 2.24
CA ILE A 129 -4.12 4.47 2.70
C ILE A 129 -4.09 3.19 3.52
N GLU A 130 -3.26 2.24 3.11
CA GLU A 130 -2.94 1.07 3.91
C GLU A 130 -1.74 1.34 4.82
N LYS A 131 -1.66 0.60 5.92
CA LYS A 131 -0.64 0.82 6.94
C LYS A 131 0.64 0.08 6.55
N PRO A 132 1.83 0.71 6.67
CA PRO A 132 3.07 0.06 6.35
C PRO A 132 3.46 -0.99 7.39
N ASP A 133 4.32 -1.90 6.97
CA ASP A 133 4.97 -2.87 7.86
C ASP A 133 6.42 -2.46 8.16
N ALA A 134 7.03 -3.12 9.13
CA ALA A 134 8.45 -2.93 9.44
C ALA A 134 9.25 -4.24 9.29
N ALA A 135 10.46 -4.11 8.77
CA ALA A 135 11.44 -5.17 8.65
C ALA A 135 12.80 -4.71 9.22
N ARG A 136 13.78 -5.62 9.30
CA ARG A 136 15.16 -5.25 9.59
C ARG A 136 15.80 -4.71 8.32
N GLY A 137 16.71 -3.74 8.42
CA GLY A 137 17.47 -3.26 7.26
C GLY A 137 18.26 -4.39 6.57
N SER A 138 18.73 -5.38 7.34
CA SER A 138 19.37 -6.59 6.81
C SER A 138 18.51 -7.46 5.90
N ASP A 139 17.19 -7.24 5.88
CA ASP A 139 16.23 -8.04 5.13
C ASP A 139 15.91 -7.40 3.75
N GLU A 140 16.61 -6.33 3.34
CA GLU A 140 16.36 -5.60 2.09
C GLU A 140 16.35 -6.51 0.85
N GLU A 141 17.37 -7.36 0.69
CA GLU A 141 17.46 -8.30 -0.44
C GLU A 141 16.29 -9.30 -0.44
N ALA A 142 15.85 -9.73 0.74
CA ALA A 142 14.71 -10.64 0.88
C ALA A 142 13.38 -9.94 0.52
N ILE A 143 13.26 -8.65 0.83
CA ILE A 143 12.10 -7.82 0.44
C ILE A 143 12.10 -7.59 -1.07
N GLU A 144 13.23 -7.19 -1.65
CA GLU A 144 13.37 -6.94 -3.09
C GLU A 144 12.94 -8.18 -3.89
N ASN A 145 13.36 -9.37 -3.44
CA ASN A 145 13.08 -10.65 -4.09
C ASN A 145 11.78 -11.35 -3.63
N ASP A 146 10.94 -10.70 -2.82
CA ASP A 146 9.67 -11.25 -2.29
C ASP A 146 9.85 -12.61 -1.55
N GLU A 147 10.96 -12.77 -0.83
CA GLU A 147 11.34 -14.01 -0.12
C GLU A 147 10.83 -14.08 1.32
N LEU A 148 10.39 -12.96 1.87
CA LEU A 148 9.76 -12.88 3.19
C LEU A 148 8.34 -13.45 3.09
N GLY A 149 8.20 -14.75 3.39
CA GLY A 149 7.04 -15.55 3.01
C GLY A 149 5.90 -15.63 4.02
N ASN A 150 6.06 -15.06 5.22
CA ASN A 150 5.00 -14.96 6.23
C ASN A 150 5.24 -13.78 7.16
N ASN A 151 4.14 -13.23 7.71
CA ASN A 151 4.15 -12.25 8.79
C ASN A 151 5.22 -12.50 9.85
N GLY A 152 5.58 -13.76 10.17
CA GLY A 152 6.59 -14.16 11.16
C GLY A 152 8.01 -13.63 10.93
N ASP A 153 8.37 -13.28 9.69
CA ASP A 153 9.70 -12.78 9.35
C ASP A 153 9.80 -11.25 9.51
N LEU A 154 8.67 -10.55 9.46
CA LEU A 154 8.59 -9.11 9.70
C LEU A 154 8.94 -8.74 11.15
N LEU A 155 9.58 -7.58 11.27
CA LEU A 155 9.92 -6.98 12.56
C LEU A 155 8.70 -6.35 13.24
N GLY A 156 7.77 -5.83 12.45
CA GLY A 156 6.51 -5.26 12.93
C GLY A 156 5.44 -5.18 11.85
N ILE A 157 4.20 -5.01 12.27
CA ILE A 157 3.02 -4.95 11.39
C ILE A 157 2.29 -3.63 11.61
N GLY A 158 1.85 -2.97 10.54
CA GLY A 158 1.04 -1.76 10.62
C GLY A 158 -0.24 -1.99 11.42
N ASP A 159 -0.49 -1.17 12.44
CA ASP A 159 -1.55 -1.40 13.42
C ASP A 159 -2.60 -0.27 13.42
N TRP A 160 -2.20 0.96 13.77
CA TRP A 160 -3.16 2.08 13.92
C TRP A 160 -2.72 3.40 13.28
N PHE A 161 -3.66 4.15 12.70
CA PHE A 161 -3.49 5.61 12.61
C PHE A 161 -3.59 6.21 14.02
N VAL A 162 -2.64 7.07 14.39
CA VAL A 162 -2.56 7.73 15.70
C VAL A 162 -2.50 9.25 15.56
N ASP A 163 -2.90 9.97 16.59
CA ASP A 163 -2.88 11.44 16.60
C ASP A 163 -1.47 12.02 16.90
N GLU A 164 -1.37 13.33 17.06
CA GLU A 164 -0.12 14.03 17.38
C GLU A 164 0.51 13.59 18.71
N ASN A 165 -0.31 13.09 19.64
CA ASN A 165 0.08 12.57 20.96
C ASN A 165 0.38 11.06 20.94
N ASN A 166 0.32 10.44 19.77
CA ASN A 166 0.45 9.00 19.54
C ASN A 166 -0.69 8.17 20.13
N GLU A 167 -1.85 8.78 20.34
CA GLU A 167 -3.05 8.09 20.84
C GLU A 167 -3.97 7.69 19.67
N ILE A 168 -4.69 6.57 19.80
CA ILE A 168 -5.68 6.17 18.79
C ILE A 168 -6.92 7.07 18.91
N PRO A 169 -7.27 7.86 17.87
CA PRO A 169 -8.37 8.81 17.93
C PRO A 169 -9.72 8.13 17.64
N LEU A 170 -10.13 7.14 18.45
CA LEU A 170 -11.33 6.31 18.18
C LEU A 170 -12.64 7.11 18.11
N GLU A 171 -12.73 8.27 18.77
CA GLU A 171 -13.90 9.14 18.68
C GLU A 171 -14.02 9.81 17.30
N GLU A 172 -12.89 10.15 16.68
CA GLU A 172 -12.83 10.84 15.39
C GLU A 172 -12.70 9.88 14.22
N ASN A 173 -11.99 8.76 14.42
CA ASN A 173 -11.75 7.71 13.43
C ASN A 173 -12.05 6.31 14.00
N PRO A 174 -13.34 5.96 14.17
CA PRO A 174 -13.74 4.69 14.79
C PRO A 174 -13.39 3.46 13.96
N THR A 175 -13.21 3.61 12.65
CA THR A 175 -12.83 2.51 11.74
C THR A 175 -11.32 2.37 11.58
N ASN A 176 -10.55 3.34 12.08
CA ASN A 176 -9.10 3.46 11.89
C ASN A 176 -8.68 3.23 10.43
N SER A 177 -9.41 3.90 9.54
CA SER A 177 -9.16 3.93 8.10
C SER A 177 -8.89 5.37 7.69
N MET A 178 -8.19 5.53 6.58
CA MET A 178 -7.88 6.84 6.03
C MET A 178 -8.04 6.81 4.53
N SER A 179 -8.72 7.81 4.00
CA SER A 179 -8.89 7.99 2.58
C SER A 179 -8.57 9.43 2.20
N LEU A 180 -8.08 9.62 0.98
CA LEU A 180 -7.71 10.91 0.43
C LEU A 180 -8.60 11.25 -0.75
N GLU A 181 -9.09 12.48 -0.80
CA GLU A 181 -9.68 13.07 -2.01
C GLU A 181 -8.62 13.36 -3.06
N LYS A 182 -9.05 13.61 -4.30
CA LYS A 182 -8.16 13.98 -5.41
C LYS A 182 -7.28 15.17 -5.03
N GLY A 183 -5.97 14.99 -5.15
CA GLY A 183 -4.99 16.06 -4.91
C GLY A 183 -4.83 16.44 -3.43
N GLU A 184 -5.52 15.75 -2.51
CA GLU A 184 -5.39 15.99 -1.08
C GLU A 184 -3.99 15.66 -0.60
N VAL A 185 -3.50 16.48 0.32
CA VAL A 185 -2.24 16.29 1.04
C VAL A 185 -2.56 16.30 2.53
N ILE A 186 -2.12 15.27 3.24
CA ILE A 186 -2.27 15.19 4.69
C ILE A 186 -0.97 14.73 5.34
N ASP A 187 -0.78 15.16 6.58
CA ASP A 187 0.23 14.60 7.48
C ASP A 187 -0.47 13.66 8.45
N GLN A 188 0.10 12.47 8.64
CA GLN A 188 -0.49 11.43 9.46
C GLN A 188 0.56 10.53 10.09
N LYS A 189 0.38 10.22 11.37
CA LYS A 189 1.17 9.21 12.07
C LYS A 189 0.53 7.83 11.99
N ILE A 190 1.34 6.82 11.77
CA ILE A 190 0.94 5.40 11.75
C ILE A 190 1.80 4.62 12.73
N SER A 191 1.17 3.88 13.62
CA SER A 191 1.83 2.94 14.52
C SER A 191 2.01 1.57 13.85
N ILE A 192 3.17 0.99 14.08
CA ILE A 192 3.56 -0.35 13.68
C ILE A 192 3.84 -1.11 14.97
N ILE A 193 3.10 -2.18 15.24
CA ILE A 193 3.35 -3.02 16.41
C ILE A 193 4.61 -3.85 16.18
N MET A 194 5.62 -3.61 17.00
CA MET A 194 6.94 -4.21 16.87
C MET A 194 7.06 -5.47 17.71
N ARG A 195 7.71 -6.49 17.16
CA ARG A 195 8.02 -7.73 17.89
C ARG A 195 9.34 -7.67 18.62
N ASP A 196 10.27 -6.91 18.07
CA ASP A 196 11.61 -6.75 18.60
C ASP A 196 12.20 -5.42 18.11
N ARG A 197 13.37 -5.09 18.64
CA ARG A 197 14.22 -4.00 18.19
C ARG A 197 15.22 -4.50 17.16
N ALA A 198 15.71 -3.58 16.35
CA ALA A 198 16.81 -3.81 15.40
C ALA A 198 17.82 -2.67 15.50
N ASP A 199 19.03 -2.92 15.01
CA ASP A 199 20.06 -1.87 14.86
C ASP A 199 19.74 -0.96 13.67
N GLU A 200 19.05 -1.50 12.66
CA GLU A 200 18.60 -0.81 11.45
C GLU A 200 17.19 -1.30 11.11
N TYR A 201 16.29 -0.35 10.85
CA TYR A 201 14.89 -0.59 10.55
C TYR A 201 14.60 -0.27 9.10
N MET A 202 13.60 -0.95 8.55
CA MET A 202 13.01 -0.62 7.27
C MET A 202 11.49 -0.48 7.41
N ILE A 203 10.91 0.63 6.96
CA ILE A 203 9.46 0.79 6.79
C ILE A 203 9.13 0.48 5.35
N VAL A 204 8.09 -0.32 5.12
CA VAL A 204 7.80 -0.90 3.79
C VAL A 204 6.35 -0.64 3.40
N PHE A 205 6.12 -0.23 2.16
CA PHE A 205 4.82 -0.25 1.45
C PHE A 205 4.91 -1.16 0.22
N GLY A 206 3.79 -1.78 -0.17
CA GLY A 206 3.72 -2.56 -1.41
C GLY A 206 4.44 -3.90 -1.38
N PHE A 207 4.58 -4.45 -0.17
CA PHE A 207 5.24 -5.72 0.08
C PHE A 207 4.23 -6.86 0.18
N PHE A 208 4.49 -7.96 -0.53
CA PHE A 208 3.56 -9.09 -0.70
C PHE A 208 3.49 -10.04 0.51
N ASP A 209 3.28 -9.48 1.70
CA ASP A 209 2.84 -10.21 2.90
C ASP A 209 1.49 -9.64 3.35
N GLY A 210 0.72 -10.44 4.08
CA GLY A 210 -0.75 -10.35 4.21
C GLY A 210 -1.41 -8.95 4.24
N ASN A 211 -0.77 -7.95 4.84
CA ASN A 211 -1.36 -6.65 5.18
C ASN A 211 -0.98 -5.47 4.25
N ASN A 212 -0.01 -5.63 3.35
CA ASN A 212 0.56 -4.48 2.60
C ASN A 212 0.75 -4.74 1.11
N LYS A 213 0.10 -5.80 0.62
CA LYS A 213 0.05 -6.18 -0.79
C LYS A 213 -0.83 -5.27 -1.63
N ASP A 214 -1.42 -4.21 -1.09
CA ASP A 214 -2.39 -3.38 -1.81
C ASP A 214 -1.74 -2.37 -2.74
N TYR A 215 -0.40 -2.37 -2.84
CA TYR A 215 0.35 -1.57 -3.80
C TYR A 215 1.17 -2.42 -4.77
N ARG A 216 1.36 -1.93 -5.99
CA ARG A 216 2.00 -2.67 -7.09
C ARG A 216 3.52 -2.69 -7.06
N ASN A 217 4.14 -1.70 -6.43
CA ASN A 217 5.59 -1.56 -6.33
C ASN A 217 5.98 -1.29 -4.88
N LYS A 218 7.20 -1.71 -4.53
CA LYS A 218 7.75 -1.54 -3.19
C LYS A 218 8.27 -0.12 -3.01
N VAL A 219 7.98 0.46 -1.85
CA VAL A 219 8.56 1.73 -1.42
C VAL A 219 9.05 1.54 0.00
N THR A 220 10.35 1.71 0.23
CA THR A 220 10.94 1.48 1.55
C THR A 220 11.81 2.62 2.01
N TRP A 221 11.79 2.86 3.32
CA TRP A 221 12.71 3.76 4.00
C TRP A 221 13.56 2.98 4.97
N THR A 222 14.87 3.16 4.89
CA THR A 222 15.85 2.48 5.76
C THR A 222 16.51 3.50 6.68
N PHE A 223 16.60 3.17 7.98
CA PHE A 223 17.22 4.05 8.96
C PHE A 223 17.79 3.30 10.15
N ASP A 224 18.91 3.81 10.65
CA ASP A 224 19.54 3.32 11.88
C ASP A 224 18.69 3.60 13.12
N ALA A 225 18.84 2.77 14.15
CA ALA A 225 18.17 2.90 15.43
C ALA A 225 18.43 4.25 16.13
N ASP A 226 19.54 4.92 15.83
CA ASP A 226 19.88 6.22 16.40
C ASP A 226 19.03 7.39 15.85
N LYS A 227 18.32 7.16 14.73
CA LYS A 227 17.34 8.08 14.16
C LYS A 227 15.98 8.00 14.85
N VAL A 228 15.75 6.94 15.63
CA VAL A 228 14.49 6.69 16.30
C VAL A 228 14.45 7.45 17.62
N VAL A 229 13.54 8.41 17.73
CA VAL A 229 13.33 9.14 18.99
C VAL A 229 12.61 8.23 19.98
N GLU A 230 13.18 8.02 21.17
CA GLU A 230 12.49 7.30 22.24
C GLU A 230 11.69 8.26 23.12
N LYS A 231 10.42 7.93 23.38
CA LYS A 231 9.55 8.66 24.29
C LYS A 231 8.99 7.78 25.40
#